data_AF-A0A2D4M361-F1
#
_entry.id   AF-A0A2D4M361-F1
#
_cell.length_a   1.000
_cell.length_b   1.000
_cell.length_c   1.000
_cell.angle_alpha   90.00
_cell.angle_beta   90.00
_cell.angle_gamma   90.00
#
_symmetry.space_group_name_H-M   'P 1'
#
loop_
_entity.id
_entity.type
_entity.pdbx_description
1 polymer ?
#
loop_
_entity_poly.entity_id
_entity_poly.type
_entity_poly.pdbx_seq_one_letter_code
_entity_poly.pdbx_strand_id
1 'polypeptide(L)'
;LSARAHCNYIAKKALRVVNLILRSFFSGNITLLTRAYKTFARPILEYGSSVWNPHYVSDINTVEKVQKYFTRRVLHSSTCCRIPYATRLEILDLENLELRRLRSDLSIV
;
A
#
# COMPACT_ATOMS: atom_id res chain seq x y z
N LEU A 1 -22.24 8.44 1.98
CA LEU A 1 -21.12 7.68 2.61
C LEU A 1 -19.99 8.66 2.92
N SER A 2 -19.63 8.86 4.19
CA SER A 2 -18.52 9.77 4.55
C SER A 2 -17.19 9.27 3.97
N ALA A 3 -16.38 10.17 3.40
CA ALA A 3 -15.06 9.85 2.81
C ALA A 3 -14.16 9.06 3.78
N ARG A 4 -14.24 9.37 5.08
CA ARG A 4 -13.49 8.67 6.14
C ARG A 4 -13.93 7.23 6.35
N ALA A 5 -15.24 6.97 6.31
CA ALA A 5 -15.77 5.61 6.43
C ALA A 5 -15.34 4.74 5.23
N HIS A 6 -15.32 5.35 4.04
CA HIS A 6 -14.82 4.71 2.83
C HIS A 6 -13.32 4.38 2.93
N CYS A 7 -12.48 5.33 3.35
CA CYS A 7 -11.04 5.12 3.55
C CYS A 7 -10.74 3.95 4.50
N ASN A 8 -11.48 3.85 5.61
CA ASN A 8 -11.35 2.73 6.54
C ASN A 8 -11.78 1.40 5.92
N TYR A 9 -12.86 1.40 5.14
CA TYR A 9 -13.35 0.20 4.46
C TYR A 9 -12.35 -0.33 3.43
N ILE A 10 -11.83 0.53 2.55
CA ILE A 10 -10.84 0.14 1.53
C ILE A 10 -9.54 -0.32 2.18
N ALA A 11 -9.08 0.36 3.24
CA ALA A 11 -7.86 -0.02 3.95
C ALA A 11 -8.00 -1.40 4.59
N LYS A 12 -9.14 -1.69 5.23
CA LYS A 12 -9.44 -3.03 5.77
C LYS A 12 -9.50 -4.09 4.67
N LYS A 13 -10.13 -3.78 3.53
CA LYS A 13 -10.24 -4.70 2.38
C LYS A 13 -8.86 -5.02 1.81
N ALA A 14 -8.04 -4.01 1.55
CA ALA A 14 -6.68 -4.18 1.06
C ALA A 14 -5.80 -4.94 2.07
N LEU A 15 -5.94 -4.67 3.37
CA LEU A 15 -5.20 -5.38 4.41
C LEU A 15 -5.52 -6.88 4.46
N ARG A 16 -6.77 -7.28 4.20
CA ARG A 16 -7.13 -8.71 4.07
C ARG A 16 -6.40 -9.37 2.91
N VAL A 17 -6.37 -8.71 1.75
CA VAL A 17 -5.66 -9.19 0.56
C VAL A 17 -4.15 -9.28 0.81
N VAL A 18 -3.55 -8.27 1.45
CA VAL A 18 -2.14 -8.29 1.86
C VAL A 18 -1.82 -9.47 2.76
N ASN A 19 -2.66 -9.73 3.77
CA ASN A 19 -2.45 -10.88 4.66
C ASN A 19 -2.60 -12.22 3.94
N LEU A 20 -3.51 -12.32 2.97
CA LEU A 20 -3.64 -13.51 2.14
C LEU A 20 -2.37 -13.73 1.31
N ILE A 21 -1.88 -12.71 0.60
CA ILE A 21 -0.62 -12.75 -0.17
C ILE A 21 0.53 -13.23 0.73
N LEU A 22 0.70 -12.62 1.90
CA LEU A 22 1.77 -12.97 2.85
C LEU A 22 1.67 -14.40 3.39
N ARG A 23 0.47 -15.01 3.41
CA ARG A 23 0.26 -16.40 3.84
C ARG A 23 0.40 -17.40 2.71
N SER A 24 0.02 -17.03 1.49
CA SER A 24 0.01 -17.92 0.33
C SER A 24 1.40 -18.17 -0.27
N PHE A 25 2.32 -17.19 -0.15
CA PHE A 25 3.67 -17.32 -0.73
C PHE A 25 4.68 -17.76 0.33
N PHE A 26 4.91 -19.07 0.42
CA PHE A 26 5.86 -19.69 1.35
C PHE A 26 7.33 -19.31 1.06
N SER A 27 7.67 -19.03 -0.20
CA SER A 27 9.06 -18.85 -0.64
C SER A 27 9.68 -17.49 -0.30
N GLY A 28 8.96 -16.58 0.36
CA GLY A 28 9.52 -15.29 0.81
C GLY A 28 10.14 -14.41 -0.29
N ASN A 29 9.92 -14.73 -1.57
CA ASN A 29 10.56 -14.02 -2.67
C ASN A 29 10.00 -12.60 -2.73
N ILE A 30 10.85 -11.64 -2.37
CA ILE A 30 10.52 -10.23 -2.24
C ILE A 30 9.96 -9.67 -3.56
N THR A 31 10.52 -10.06 -4.70
CA THR A 31 10.08 -9.58 -6.01
C THR A 31 8.67 -10.06 -6.35
N LEU A 32 8.36 -11.32 -6.04
CA LEU A 32 7.06 -11.92 -6.29
C LEU A 32 6.00 -11.33 -5.35
N LEU A 33 6.32 -11.21 -4.07
CA LEU A 33 5.43 -10.57 -3.08
C LEU A 33 5.12 -9.13 -3.48
N THR A 34 6.13 -8.38 -3.94
CA THR A 34 5.97 -7.00 -4.41
C THR A 34 5.07 -6.94 -5.65
N ARG A 35 5.27 -7.85 -6.61
CA ARG A 35 4.41 -7.96 -7.80
C ARG A 35 2.96 -8.26 -7.41
N ALA A 36 2.74 -9.24 -6.53
CA ALA A 36 1.40 -9.57 -6.04
C ALA A 36 0.75 -8.38 -5.31
N TYR A 37 1.51 -7.61 -4.54
CA TYR A 37 1.02 -6.38 -3.92
C TYR A 37 0.58 -5.34 -4.96
N LYS A 38 1.42 -5.08 -5.98
CA LYS A 38 1.11 -4.16 -7.09
C LYS A 38 -0.12 -4.63 -7.89
N THR A 39 -0.34 -5.94 -8.05
CA THR A 39 -1.47 -6.48 -8.84
C THR A 39 -2.78 -6.54 -8.06
N PHE A 40 -2.78 -6.97 -6.80
CA PHE A 40 -4.03 -7.25 -6.06
C PHE A 40 -4.38 -6.22 -5.00
N ALA A 41 -3.40 -5.71 -4.25
CA ALA A 41 -3.65 -4.80 -3.15
C ALA A 41 -3.66 -3.33 -3.60
N ARG A 42 -2.76 -2.96 -4.52
CA ARG A 42 -2.63 -1.57 -5.01
C ARG A 42 -3.90 -1.05 -5.71
N PRO A 43 -4.57 -1.80 -6.61
CA PRO A 43 -5.80 -1.31 -7.24
C PRO A 43 -6.92 -1.03 -6.22
N ILE A 44 -7.00 -1.79 -5.12
CA ILE A 44 -8.01 -1.57 -4.08
C ILE A 44 -7.78 -0.23 -3.35
N LEU A 45 -6.52 0.20 -3.22
CA LEU A 45 -6.15 1.44 -2.54
C LEU A 45 -6.21 2.67 -3.47
N GLU A 46 -6.06 2.46 -4.78
CA GLU A 46 -6.04 3.54 -5.79
C GLU A 46 -7.39 3.73 -6.48
N TYR A 47 -8.25 2.71 -6.49
CA TYR A 47 -9.56 2.79 -7.14
C TYR A 47 -10.40 3.93 -6.56
N GLY A 48 -10.81 4.84 -7.45
CA GLY A 48 -11.63 6.00 -7.11
C GLY A 48 -10.89 7.12 -6.36
N SER A 49 -9.55 7.11 -6.33
CA SER A 49 -8.75 8.15 -5.65
C SER A 49 -9.14 9.58 -6.01
N SER A 50 -9.57 9.82 -7.26
CA SER A 50 -10.09 11.09 -7.76
C SER A 50 -11.45 11.47 -7.16
N VAL A 51 -12.29 10.49 -6.79
CA VAL A 51 -13.65 10.69 -6.29
C VAL A 51 -13.69 10.92 -4.78
N TRP A 52 -12.87 10.18 -4.01
CA TRP A 52 -12.87 10.27 -2.55
C TRP A 52 -11.67 11.04 -1.98
N ASN A 53 -10.90 11.74 -2.83
CA ASN A 53 -9.65 12.43 -2.50
C ASN A 53 -9.62 12.95 -1.05
N PRO A 54 -9.01 12.20 -0.11
CA PRO A 54 -9.18 12.48 1.29
C PRO A 54 -8.37 13.72 1.64
N HIS A 55 -9.06 14.82 1.89
CA HIS A 55 -8.44 16.08 2.29
C HIS A 55 -7.78 16.01 3.68
N TYR A 56 -8.15 15.03 4.51
CA TYR A 56 -7.59 14.85 5.84
C TYR A 56 -6.36 13.95 5.83
N VAL A 57 -5.27 14.45 6.42
CA VAL A 57 -4.01 13.71 6.63
C VAL A 57 -4.21 12.39 7.36
N SER A 58 -5.20 12.28 8.25
CA SER A 58 -5.55 11.03 8.95
C SER A 58 -5.96 9.91 8.01
N ASP A 59 -6.69 10.25 6.95
CA ASP A 59 -7.26 9.29 6.01
C ASP A 59 -6.20 8.84 5.00
N ILE A 60 -5.37 9.77 4.54
CA ILE A 60 -4.14 9.48 3.77
C ILE A 60 -3.25 8.50 4.55
N ASN A 61 -2.99 8.79 5.83
CA ASN A 61 -2.20 7.92 6.69
C ASN A 61 -2.84 6.54 6.87
N THR A 62 -4.16 6.44 6.84
CA THR A 62 -4.87 5.15 6.99
C THR A 62 -4.68 4.26 5.77
N VAL A 63 -4.72 4.83 4.58
CA VAL A 63 -4.41 4.13 3.32
C VAL A 63 -2.93 3.73 3.30
N GLU A 64 -2.03 4.65 3.65
CA GLU A 64 -0.58 4.43 3.62
C GLU A 64 -0.11 3.39 4.67
N LYS A 65 -0.84 3.27 5.78
CA LYS A 65 -0.59 2.22 6.79
C LYS A 65 -0.63 0.81 6.18
N VAL A 66 -1.43 0.57 5.15
CA VAL A 66 -1.49 -0.74 4.47
C VAL A 66 -0.17 -1.05 3.77
N GLN A 67 0.40 -0.07 3.04
CA GLN A 67 1.70 -0.21 2.40
C GLN A 67 2.80 -0.39 3.45
N LYS A 68 2.83 0.46 4.49
CA LYS A 68 3.79 0.36 5.61
C LYS A 68 3.75 -0.99 6.30
N TYR A 69 2.56 -1.59 6.44
CA TYR A 69 2.38 -2.92 7.00
C TYR A 69 2.96 -4.00 6.10
N PHE A 70 2.64 -3.96 4.80
CA PHE A 70 3.18 -4.89 3.82
C PHE A 70 4.71 -4.85 3.78
N THR A 71 5.30 -3.66 3.60
CA THR A 71 6.76 -3.51 3.50
C THR A 71 7.46 -3.95 4.78
N ARG A 72 6.85 -3.70 5.95
CA ARG A 72 7.36 -4.22 7.22
C ARG A 72 7.35 -5.74 7.24
N ARG A 73 6.24 -6.39 6.86
CA ARG A 73 6.11 -7.86 6.92
C ARG A 73 7.06 -8.57 5.96
N VAL A 74 7.21 -8.06 4.74
CA VAL A 74 8.11 -8.65 3.74
C VAL A 74 9.56 -8.54 4.19
N LEU A 75 9.99 -7.38 4.69
CA LEU A 75 11.37 -7.14 5.08
C LEU A 75 11.71 -7.60 6.51
N HIS A 76 10.70 -7.86 7.36
CA HIS A 76 10.91 -8.43 8.70
C HIS A 76 11.35 -9.90 8.66
N SER A 77 11.15 -10.60 7.53
CA SER A 77 11.77 -11.92 7.33
C SER A 77 13.28 -11.82 7.10
N SER A 78 13.78 -10.64 6.74
CA SER A 78 15.20 -10.32 6.58
C SER A 78 15.68 -9.60 7.85
N THR A 79 16.97 -9.69 8.18
CA THR A 79 17.64 -9.16 9.39
C THR A 79 17.63 -7.62 9.50
N CYS A 80 16.45 -7.00 9.39
CA CYS A 80 16.26 -5.59 9.06
C CYS A 80 15.10 -5.00 9.87
N CYS A 81 15.14 -5.21 11.19
CA CYS A 81 14.09 -4.77 12.11
C CYS A 81 14.00 -3.24 12.29
N ARG A 82 14.93 -2.46 11.71
CA ARG A 82 15.05 -1.00 11.92
C ARG A 82 15.20 -0.15 10.65
N ILE A 83 14.88 -0.68 9.47
CA ILE A 83 14.99 0.12 8.23
C ILE A 83 13.92 1.24 8.21
N PRO A 84 14.30 2.51 7.95
CA PRO A 84 13.38 3.62 7.71
C PRO A 84 12.37 3.32 6.59
N TYR A 85 11.19 3.94 6.62
CA TYR A 85 10.17 3.66 5.61
C TYR A 85 10.61 3.97 4.17
N ALA A 86 11.32 5.07 3.94
CA ALA A 86 11.83 5.45 2.62
C ALA A 86 12.77 4.38 2.04
N THR A 87 13.74 3.92 2.81
CA THR A 87 14.68 2.86 2.38
C THR A 87 13.97 1.53 2.13
N ARG A 88 12.91 1.20 2.90
CA ARG A 88 12.08 0.01 2.64
C ARG A 88 11.38 0.08 1.28
N LEU A 89 11.03 1.28 0.82
CA LEU A 89 10.39 1.47 -0.49
C LEU A 89 11.39 1.36 -1.62
N GLU A 90 12.62 1.85 -1.45
CA GLU A 90 13.71 1.69 -2.41
C GLU A 90 14.04 0.19 -2.62
N ILE A 91 14.15 -0.57 -1.53
CA ILE A 91 14.43 -2.02 -1.60
C ILE A 91 13.30 -2.78 -2.33
N LEU A 92 12.06 -2.34 -2.16
CA LEU A 92 10.88 -2.99 -2.73
C LEU A 92 10.46 -2.38 -4.08
N ASP A 93 11.17 -1.38 -4.60
CA ASP A 93 10.78 -0.64 -5.81
C ASP A 93 9.29 -0.19 -5.75
N LEU A 94 8.92 0.44 -4.63
CA LEU A 94 7.56 0.93 -4.38
C LEU A 94 7.56 2.46 -4.25
N GLU A 95 6.47 3.08 -4.70
CA GLU A 95 6.29 4.53 -4.63
C GLU A 95 5.42 4.91 -3.43
N ASN A 96 5.70 6.09 -2.86
CA ASN A 96 4.85 6.71 -1.86
C ASN A 96 3.45 6.98 -2.42
N LEU A 97 2.43 6.92 -1.56
CA LEU A 97 1.05 7.24 -1.96
C LEU A 97 0.90 8.64 -2.55
N GLU A 98 1.59 9.64 -2.01
CA GLU A 98 1.55 11.01 -2.53
C GLU A 98 2.06 11.10 -3.96
N LEU A 99 3.20 10.46 -4.25
CA LEU A 99 3.79 10.45 -5.59
C LEU A 99 2.90 9.71 -6.59
N ARG A 100 2.29 8.60 -6.16
CA ARG A 100 1.32 7.84 -6.97
C ARG A 100 0.09 8.67 -7.29
N ARG A 101 -0.45 9.40 -6.32
CA ARG A 101 -1.59 10.31 -6.52
C ARG A 101 -1.25 11.46 -7.44
N LEU A 102 -0.12 12.12 -7.24
CA LEU A 102 0.34 13.18 -8.13
C LEU A 102 0.41 12.69 -9.58
N ARG A 103 0.93 11.48 -9.80
CA ARG A 103 0.94 10.88 -11.14
C ARG A 103 -0.46 10.58 -11.67
N SER A 104 -1.35 10.02 -10.85
CA SER A 104 -2.75 9.79 -11.25
C SER A 104 -3.44 11.09 -11.63
N ASP A 105 -3.28 12.16 -10.85
CA ASP A 105 -3.88 13.47 -11.08
C ASP A 105 -3.33 14.13 -12.35
N LEU A 106 -2.01 14.01 -12.60
CA LEU A 106 -1.36 14.50 -13.83
C LEU A 106 -1.67 13.65 -15.07
N SER A 107 -2.13 12.41 -14.89
CA SER A 107 -2.50 11.51 -16.00
C SER A 107 -3.95 11.63 -16.46
N ILE A 108 -4.76 12.46 -15.79
CA ILE A 108 -6.08 12.86 -16.27
C ILE A 108 -5.86 13.94 -17.35
N VAL A 109 -5.53 13.50 -18.56
CA VAL A 109 -5.55 14.28 -19.81
C VAL A 109 -6.25 13.44 -20.86
#